data_AF-A1Z2V3-F1
#
_entry.id   AF-A1Z2V3-F1
#
_cell.length_a   1.000
_cell.length_b   1.000
_cell.length_c   1.000
_cell.angle_alpha   90.00
_cell.angle_beta   90.00
_cell.angle_gamma   90.00
#
_symmetry.space_group_name_H-M   'P 1'
#
loop_
_entity.id
_entity.type
_entity.pdbx_description
1 polymer ?
#
loop_
_entity_poly.entity_id
_entity_poly.type
_entity_poly.pdbx_seq_one_letter_code
_entity_poly.pdbx_strand_id
1 'polypeptide(L)'
;PPKPTIKIMLTELESMNAALVKIDEVPQDQLDRQDKLWADDVRDLSYKIEDVVDKFLVHVDRIQPGDTTNGFKGLMKRTAELFKKGKDRNRIGHAMKGIQEELHKVAARRDRNKVVVPNPTEPIAIDPCLRALYTEATELVGIYGKRDQELMSLLSLESDDASNKRLKKVSIVGFGG
;
A
#
# COMPACT_ATOMS: atom_id res chain seq x y z
N PRO A 1 6.79 2.19 -35.60
CA PRO A 1 6.09 3.04 -34.61
C PRO A 1 5.02 2.26 -33.82
N PRO A 2 5.01 2.29 -32.47
CA PRO A 2 3.90 1.76 -31.70
C PRO A 2 2.62 2.57 -32.00
N LYS A 3 1.47 1.90 -32.09
CA LYS A 3 0.18 2.55 -32.36
C LYS A 3 -0.13 3.58 -31.25
N PRO A 4 -0.69 4.76 -31.57
CA PRO A 4 -0.91 5.85 -30.60
C PRO A 4 -1.67 5.44 -29.34
N THR A 5 -2.61 4.50 -29.47
CA THR A 5 -3.41 3.90 -28.39
C THR A 5 -2.56 3.26 -27.27
N ILE A 6 -1.41 2.66 -27.59
CA ILE A 6 -0.58 1.93 -26.63
C ILE A 6 0.24 2.87 -25.76
N LYS A 7 0.76 3.95 -26.35
CA LYS A 7 1.48 4.98 -25.59
C LYS A 7 0.55 5.61 -24.57
N ILE A 8 -0.68 5.92 -24.98
CA ILE A 8 -1.71 6.46 -24.11
C ILE A 8 -1.97 5.50 -22.94
N MET A 9 -2.15 4.21 -23.21
CA MET A 9 -2.37 3.22 -22.16
C MET A 9 -1.19 3.13 -21.16
N LEU A 10 0.05 3.11 -21.63
CA LEU A 10 1.22 3.11 -20.73
C LEU A 10 1.29 4.37 -19.87
N THR A 11 1.02 5.53 -20.44
CA THR A 11 1.00 6.81 -19.69
C THR A 11 -0.14 6.85 -18.67
N GLU A 12 -1.32 6.34 -19.01
CA GLU A 12 -2.45 6.22 -18.07
C GLU A 12 -2.10 5.30 -16.89
N LEU A 13 -1.46 4.16 -17.18
CA LEU A 13 -0.98 3.25 -16.16
C LEU A 13 0.05 3.91 -15.22
N GLU A 14 1.04 4.62 -15.78
CA GLU A 14 2.01 5.38 -14.98
C GLU A 14 1.32 6.40 -14.05
N SER A 15 0.34 7.12 -14.57
CA SER A 15 -0.46 8.09 -13.81
C SER A 15 -1.24 7.44 -12.68
N MET A 16 -1.88 6.30 -12.93
CA MET A 16 -2.62 5.54 -11.94
C MET A 16 -1.72 4.98 -10.84
N ASN A 17 -0.54 4.45 -11.19
CA ASN A 17 0.42 3.98 -10.20
C ASN A 17 0.92 5.13 -9.32
N ALA A 18 1.20 6.31 -9.90
CA ALA A 18 1.56 7.48 -9.11
C ALA A 18 0.43 7.92 -8.16
N ALA A 19 -0.83 7.78 -8.58
CA ALA A 19 -1.98 8.05 -7.72
C ALA A 19 -2.13 7.01 -6.60
N LEU A 20 -1.88 5.72 -6.87
CA LEU A 20 -1.90 4.66 -5.85
C LEU A 20 -0.82 4.88 -4.78
N VAL A 21 0.39 5.27 -5.17
CA VAL A 21 1.47 5.59 -4.22
C VAL A 21 1.05 6.72 -3.28
N LYS A 22 0.39 7.76 -3.79
CA LYS A 22 -0.13 8.84 -2.95
C LYS A 22 -1.25 8.40 -2.01
N ILE A 23 -2.06 7.42 -2.43
CA ILE A 23 -3.10 6.84 -1.56
C ILE A 23 -2.45 6.03 -0.44
N ASP A 24 -1.39 5.27 -0.75
CA ASP A 24 -0.64 4.45 0.22
C ASP A 24 0.11 5.30 1.26
N GLU A 25 0.49 6.54 0.93
CA GLU A 25 1.08 7.50 1.87
C GLU A 25 0.09 8.00 2.94
N VAL A 26 -1.23 7.83 2.74
CA VAL A 26 -2.26 8.26 3.69
C VAL A 26 -2.49 7.17 4.74
N PRO A 27 -2.50 7.50 6.04
CA PRO A 27 -2.84 6.54 7.10
C PRO A 27 -4.18 5.84 6.83
N GLN A 28 -4.22 4.51 7.03
CA GLN A 28 -5.38 3.68 6.64
C GLN A 28 -6.69 4.08 7.34
N ASP A 29 -6.59 4.67 8.53
CA ASP A 29 -7.67 5.23 9.35
C ASP A 29 -8.25 6.53 8.79
N GLN A 30 -7.47 7.28 8.01
CA GLN A 30 -7.86 8.55 7.38
C GLN A 30 -8.24 8.39 5.90
N LEU A 31 -7.97 7.21 5.33
CA LEU A 31 -8.13 6.93 3.92
C LEU A 31 -9.61 6.71 3.57
N ASP A 32 -10.11 7.55 2.66
CA ASP A 32 -11.52 7.60 2.28
C ASP A 32 -12.00 6.28 1.66
N ARG A 33 -13.26 5.94 1.89
CA ARG A 33 -13.86 4.71 1.35
C ARG A 33 -13.87 4.70 -0.18
N GLN A 34 -14.02 5.86 -0.83
CA GLN A 34 -14.01 5.96 -2.28
C GLN A 34 -12.60 5.74 -2.85
N ASP A 35 -11.57 6.21 -2.16
CA ASP A 35 -10.17 5.99 -2.55
C ASP A 35 -9.77 4.51 -2.38
N LYS A 36 -10.25 3.83 -1.35
CA LYS A 36 -10.08 2.36 -1.18
C LYS A 36 -10.68 1.59 -2.34
N LEU A 37 -11.95 1.86 -2.65
CA LEU A 37 -12.67 1.18 -3.73
C LEU A 37 -12.01 1.44 -5.09
N TRP A 38 -11.57 2.68 -5.34
CA TRP A 38 -10.86 3.02 -6.56
C TRP A 38 -9.50 2.30 -6.64
N ALA A 39 -8.76 2.22 -5.53
CA ALA A 39 -7.47 1.52 -5.50
C ALA A 39 -7.62 0.01 -5.79
N ASP A 40 -8.69 -0.61 -5.29
CA ASP A 40 -9.01 -2.01 -5.59
C ASP A 40 -9.40 -2.19 -7.07
N ASP A 41 -10.23 -1.31 -7.65
CA ASP A 41 -10.57 -1.33 -9.08
C ASP A 41 -9.31 -1.24 -9.98
N VAL A 42 -8.35 -0.37 -9.63
CA VAL A 42 -7.08 -0.24 -10.37
C VAL A 42 -6.22 -1.49 -10.21
N ARG A 43 -6.21 -2.12 -9.04
CA ARG A 43 -5.49 -3.37 -8.80
C ARG A 43 -6.03 -4.51 -9.65
N ASP A 44 -7.35 -4.66 -9.72
CA ASP A 44 -8.01 -5.67 -10.55
C ASP A 44 -7.72 -5.46 -12.04
N LEU A 45 -7.71 -4.20 -12.49
CA LEU A 45 -7.33 -3.88 -13.87
C LEU A 45 -5.87 -4.23 -14.16
N SER A 46 -4.96 -4.03 -13.20
CA SER A 46 -3.55 -4.44 -13.34
C SER A 46 -3.43 -5.95 -13.57
N TYR A 47 -4.17 -6.77 -12.83
CA TYR A 47 -4.16 -8.22 -13.01
C TYR A 47 -4.71 -8.64 -14.38
N LYS A 48 -5.79 -8.00 -14.86
CA LYS A 48 -6.29 -8.23 -16.23
C LYS A 48 -5.26 -7.89 -17.30
N ILE A 49 -4.47 -6.83 -17.11
CA ILE A 49 -3.40 -6.46 -18.04
C ILE A 49 -2.30 -7.51 -18.03
N GLU A 50 -1.89 -7.95 -16.83
CA GLU A 50 -0.90 -9.01 -16.64
C GLU A 50 -1.33 -10.29 -17.35
N ASP A 51 -2.56 -10.75 -17.17
CA ASP A 51 -3.09 -11.94 -17.85
C ASP A 51 -3.00 -11.83 -19.38
N VAL A 52 -3.37 -10.67 -19.94
CA VAL A 52 -3.31 -10.46 -21.38
C VAL A 52 -1.86 -10.44 -21.85
N VAL A 53 -0.98 -9.76 -21.13
CA VAL A 53 0.46 -9.68 -21.39
C VAL A 53 1.07 -11.08 -21.36
N ASP A 54 0.85 -11.85 -20.29
CA ASP A 54 1.39 -13.20 -20.11
C ASP A 54 0.86 -14.16 -21.18
N LYS A 55 -0.44 -14.10 -21.49
CA LYS A 55 -1.03 -14.91 -22.56
C LYS A 55 -0.35 -14.67 -23.91
N PHE A 56 0.03 -13.44 -24.22
CA PHE A 56 0.72 -13.13 -25.48
C PHE A 56 2.24 -13.34 -25.41
N LEU A 57 2.84 -13.24 -24.23
CA LEU A 57 4.26 -13.54 -23.98
C LEU A 57 4.58 -14.99 -24.27
N VAL A 58 3.74 -15.91 -23.81
CA VAL A 58 3.88 -17.36 -24.06
C VAL A 58 3.94 -17.69 -25.56
N HIS A 59 3.26 -16.90 -26.41
CA HIS A 59 3.24 -17.10 -27.86
C HIS A 59 4.41 -16.42 -28.59
N VAL A 60 5.15 -15.53 -27.91
CA VAL A 60 6.32 -14.85 -28.45
C VAL A 60 7.54 -15.46 -27.77
N ASP A 61 7.97 -16.59 -28.32
CA ASP A 61 9.07 -17.50 -27.91
C ASP A 61 10.48 -16.85 -27.80
N ARG A 62 10.57 -15.53 -27.68
CA ARG A 62 11.81 -14.73 -27.74
C ARG A 62 11.88 -13.57 -26.74
N ILE A 63 10.91 -13.44 -25.84
CA ILE A 63 11.08 -12.53 -24.70
C ILE A 63 11.62 -13.37 -23.56
N GLN A 64 12.94 -13.45 -23.46
CA GLN A 64 13.57 -13.96 -22.24
C GLN A 64 13.02 -13.16 -21.05
N PRO A 65 12.83 -13.78 -19.87
CA PRO A 65 12.45 -13.10 -18.64
C PRO A 65 13.63 -12.24 -18.13
N GLY A 66 14.08 -11.30 -18.95
CA GLY A 66 15.16 -10.35 -18.69
C GLY A 66 14.57 -9.03 -18.20
N ASP A 67 14.06 -9.06 -16.98
CA ASP A 67 14.35 -8.06 -15.94
C ASP A 67 13.43 -8.32 -14.75
N THR A 68 14.07 -8.53 -13.62
CA THR A 68 13.53 -8.87 -12.30
C THR A 68 12.82 -7.69 -11.62
N THR A 69 12.19 -6.80 -12.38
CA THR A 69 11.34 -5.77 -11.80
C THR A 69 9.97 -6.37 -11.53
N ASN A 70 9.70 -6.72 -10.28
CA ASN A 70 8.37 -7.15 -9.85
C ASN A 70 7.40 -5.96 -9.82
N GLY A 71 6.11 -6.25 -9.95
CA GLY A 71 5.04 -5.26 -9.86
C GLY A 71 4.88 -4.39 -11.11
N PHE A 72 4.27 -3.22 -10.91
CA PHE A 72 3.69 -2.39 -11.97
C PHE A 72 4.71 -1.94 -13.05
N LYS A 73 5.93 -1.61 -12.63
CA LYS A 73 7.02 -1.23 -13.56
C LYS A 73 7.41 -2.38 -14.49
N GLY A 74 7.46 -3.61 -13.97
CA GLY A 74 7.72 -4.81 -14.75
C GLY A 74 6.62 -5.09 -15.76
N LEU A 75 5.37 -4.97 -15.33
CA LEU A 75 4.21 -5.12 -16.18
C LEU A 75 4.25 -4.15 -17.37
N MET A 76 4.55 -2.86 -17.13
CA MET A 76 4.66 -1.87 -18.20
C MET A 76 5.79 -2.17 -19.18
N LYS A 77 6.96 -2.61 -18.68
CA LYS A 77 8.07 -3.01 -19.54
C LYS A 77 7.68 -4.19 -20.44
N ARG A 78 7.10 -5.25 -19.86
CA ARG A 78 6.64 -6.44 -20.59
C ARG A 78 5.60 -6.11 -21.65
N THR A 79 4.64 -5.25 -21.28
CA THR A 79 3.62 -4.72 -22.19
C THR A 79 4.27 -4.03 -23.38
N ALA A 80 5.20 -3.09 -23.15
CA ALA A 80 5.90 -2.37 -24.22
C ALA A 80 6.71 -3.30 -25.14
N GLU A 81 7.38 -4.32 -24.58
CA GLU A 81 8.15 -5.29 -25.34
C GLU A 81 7.30 -6.19 -26.23
N LEU A 82 6.17 -6.69 -25.71
CA LEU A 82 5.20 -7.46 -26.48
C LEU A 82 4.73 -6.73 -27.72
N PHE A 83 4.42 -5.44 -27.57
CA PHE A 83 3.99 -4.61 -28.70
C PHE A 83 5.10 -4.36 -29.72
N LYS A 84 6.36 -4.26 -29.27
CA LYS A 84 7.51 -4.12 -30.16
C LYS A 84 7.70 -5.39 -31.00
N LYS A 85 7.57 -6.58 -30.40
CA LYS A 85 7.97 -7.88 -30.99
C LYS A 85 6.84 -8.72 -31.60
N GLY A 86 5.57 -8.52 -31.25
CA GLY A 86 4.47 -9.42 -31.63
C GLY A 86 4.08 -9.39 -33.11
N LYS A 87 3.93 -10.58 -33.73
CA LYS A 87 3.31 -10.76 -35.05
C LYS A 87 1.78 -10.53 -35.00
N ASP A 88 1.14 -10.80 -33.86
CA ASP A 88 -0.31 -10.66 -33.62
C ASP A 88 -0.72 -9.26 -33.11
N ARG A 89 -0.09 -8.20 -33.61
CA ARG A 89 -0.32 -6.80 -33.17
C ARG A 89 -1.78 -6.36 -33.16
N ASN A 90 -2.61 -6.91 -34.03
CA ASN A 90 -4.03 -6.57 -34.09
C ASN A 90 -4.84 -7.23 -32.97
N ARG A 91 -4.55 -8.50 -32.64
CA ARG A 91 -5.20 -9.23 -31.54
C ARG A 91 -4.85 -8.62 -30.19
N ILE A 92 -3.57 -8.31 -29.98
CA ILE A 92 -3.08 -7.63 -28.79
C ILE A 92 -3.71 -6.24 -28.68
N GLY A 93 -3.71 -5.47 -29.78
CA GLY A 93 -4.31 -4.14 -29.82
C GLY A 93 -5.80 -4.13 -29.48
N HIS A 94 -6.57 -5.14 -29.91
CA HIS A 94 -7.99 -5.24 -29.59
C HIS A 94 -8.23 -5.57 -28.11
N ALA A 95 -7.51 -6.54 -27.55
CA ALA A 95 -7.61 -6.88 -26.13
C ALA A 95 -7.27 -5.68 -25.24
N MET A 96 -6.22 -4.95 -25.62
CA MET A 96 -5.72 -3.79 -24.88
C MET A 96 -6.63 -2.57 -25.01
N LYS A 97 -7.32 -2.41 -26.14
CA LYS A 97 -8.35 -1.39 -26.30
C LYS A 97 -9.50 -1.60 -25.31
N GLY A 98 -9.95 -2.85 -25.11
CA GLY A 98 -11.01 -3.17 -24.15
C GLY A 98 -10.61 -2.79 -22.71
N ILE A 99 -9.36 -3.08 -22.33
CA ILE A 99 -8.83 -2.68 -21.02
C ILE A 99 -8.74 -1.16 -20.91
N GLN A 100 -8.27 -0.46 -21.95
CA GLN A 100 -8.19 1.00 -21.93
C GLN A 100 -9.58 1.64 -21.75
N GLU A 101 -10.61 1.09 -22.38
CA GLU A 101 -11.99 1.56 -22.19
C GLU A 101 -12.48 1.34 -20.75
N GLU A 102 -12.08 0.23 -20.10
CA GLU A 102 -12.38 -0.04 -18.70
C GLU A 102 -11.60 0.90 -17.75
N LEU A 103 -10.32 1.14 -18.04
CA LEU A 103 -9.47 2.11 -17.34
C LEU A 103 -10.07 3.51 -17.36
N HIS A 104 -10.55 3.95 -18.54
CA HIS A 104 -11.17 5.26 -18.71
C HIS A 104 -12.49 5.36 -17.94
N LYS A 105 -13.26 4.26 -17.84
CA LYS A 105 -14.46 4.21 -17.01
C LYS A 105 -14.13 4.33 -15.52
N VAL A 106 -13.06 3.67 -15.05
CA VAL A 106 -12.61 3.74 -13.64
C VAL A 106 -12.09 5.14 -13.31
N ALA A 107 -11.29 5.74 -14.19
CA ALA A 107 -10.85 7.13 -14.04
C ALA A 107 -12.04 8.11 -14.01
N ALA A 108 -12.96 8.01 -14.98
CA ALA A 108 -14.14 8.88 -15.03
C ALA A 108 -15.11 8.65 -13.85
N ARG A 109 -15.15 7.45 -13.27
CA ARG A 109 -15.91 7.19 -12.02
C ARG A 109 -15.28 7.90 -10.84
N ARG A 110 -13.95 7.88 -10.73
CA ARG A 110 -13.22 8.64 -9.70
C ARG A 110 -13.54 10.12 -9.77
N ASP A 111 -13.48 10.70 -10.98
CA ASP A 111 -13.72 12.13 -11.17
C ASP A 111 -15.18 12.52 -10.90
N ARG A 112 -16.16 11.69 -11.33
CA ARG A 112 -17.59 11.94 -11.09
C ARG A 112 -18.00 11.75 -9.64
N ASN A 113 -17.43 10.75 -8.98
CA ASN A 113 -17.75 10.41 -7.60
C ASN A 113 -16.82 11.10 -6.61
N LYS A 114 -15.99 12.06 -7.07
CA LYS A 114 -15.20 12.91 -6.19
C LYS A 114 -16.14 13.84 -5.44
N VAL A 115 -16.74 13.32 -4.38
CA VAL A 115 -17.49 14.12 -3.44
C VAL A 115 -16.45 14.94 -2.69
N VAL A 116 -16.33 16.22 -3.04
CA VAL A 116 -15.59 17.19 -2.22
C VAL A 116 -16.41 17.38 -0.96
N VAL A 117 -16.21 16.50 0.02
CA VAL A 117 -16.70 16.75 1.37
C VAL A 117 -15.83 17.89 1.90
N PRO A 118 -16.38 19.08 2.22
CA PRO A 118 -15.61 20.09 2.93
C PRO A 118 -15.12 19.41 4.20
N ASN A 119 -13.79 19.37 4.38
CA ASN A 119 -13.13 18.66 5.48
C ASN A 119 -14.03 18.65 6.72
N PRO A 120 -14.58 17.51 7.15
CA PRO A 120 -15.10 17.46 8.50
C PRO A 120 -13.91 17.89 9.36
N THR A 121 -14.11 18.93 10.19
CA THR A 121 -13.11 19.45 11.12
C THR A 121 -12.25 18.29 11.58
N GLU A 122 -10.97 18.28 11.17
CA GLU A 122 -10.10 17.14 11.41
C GLU A 122 -10.31 16.74 12.87
N PRO A 123 -10.83 15.53 13.14
CA PRO A 123 -10.91 15.08 14.52
C PRO A 123 -9.48 15.20 15.03
N ILE A 124 -9.28 16.02 16.06
CA ILE A 124 -7.96 16.26 16.63
C ILE A 124 -7.35 14.88 16.80
N ALA A 125 -6.30 14.61 16.02
CA ALA A 125 -5.61 13.34 16.05
C ALA A 125 -4.89 13.30 17.39
N ILE A 126 -5.59 12.81 18.42
CA ILE A 126 -5.01 12.55 19.71
C ILE A 126 -4.11 11.34 19.48
N ASP A 127 -2.81 11.55 19.60
CA ASP A 127 -1.83 10.46 19.54
C ASP A 127 -2.31 9.34 20.48
N PRO A 128 -2.55 8.12 19.96
CA PRO A 128 -2.93 6.98 20.79
C PRO A 128 -1.96 6.76 21.95
N CYS A 129 -0.68 7.13 21.77
CA CYS A 129 0.35 7.09 22.81
C CYS A 129 0.11 8.14 23.91
N LEU A 130 -0.35 9.35 23.55
CA LEU A 130 -0.79 10.35 24.53
C LEU A 130 -1.98 9.83 25.35
N ARG A 131 -2.93 9.15 24.72
CA ARG A 131 -4.08 8.57 25.42
C ARG A 131 -3.63 7.52 26.46
N ALA A 132 -2.61 6.72 26.15
CA ALA A 132 -2.04 5.76 27.10
C ALA A 132 -1.38 6.44 28.32
N LEU A 133 -0.78 7.62 28.16
CA LEU A 133 -0.18 8.38 29.28
C LEU A 133 -1.21 8.88 30.30
N TYR A 134 -2.45 9.14 29.85
CA TYR A 134 -3.54 9.64 30.70
C TYR A 134 -4.56 8.57 31.10
N THR A 135 -4.34 7.31 30.72
CA THR A 135 -5.22 6.20 31.13
C THR A 135 -5.01 5.93 32.62
N GLU A 136 -6.10 5.91 33.41
CA GLU A 136 -5.98 5.65 34.84
C GLU A 136 -5.50 4.22 35.11
N ALA A 137 -4.69 4.03 36.16
CA ALA A 137 -4.19 2.72 36.54
C ALA A 137 -5.28 1.71 36.94
N THR A 138 -6.49 2.20 37.24
CA THR A 138 -7.72 1.46 37.53
C THR A 138 -8.40 0.92 36.27
N GLU A 139 -8.19 1.54 35.11
CA GLU A 139 -8.72 1.10 33.82
C GLU A 139 -7.85 0.01 33.16
N LEU A 140 -6.62 -0.16 33.64
CA LEU A 140 -5.68 -1.17 33.13
C LEU A 140 -6.01 -2.56 33.69
N VAL A 141 -6.31 -3.50 32.80
CA VAL A 141 -6.57 -4.91 33.16
C VAL A 141 -5.44 -5.82 32.69
N GLY A 142 -5.24 -6.97 33.36
CA GLY A 142 -4.28 -8.00 32.94
C GLY A 142 -2.80 -7.67 33.18
N ILE A 143 -2.49 -6.52 33.76
CA ILE A 143 -1.11 -6.12 34.11
C ILE A 143 -0.72 -6.51 35.55
N TYR A 144 -1.71 -6.78 36.40
CA TYR A 144 -1.51 -7.15 37.80
C TYR A 144 -0.74 -8.47 37.91
N GLY A 145 0.10 -8.60 38.94
CA GLY A 145 1.04 -9.73 39.07
C GLY A 145 2.36 -9.46 38.36
N LYS A 146 2.40 -9.41 37.02
CA LYS A 146 3.65 -9.13 36.29
C LYS A 146 4.25 -7.76 36.64
N ARG A 147 3.40 -6.73 36.71
CA ARG A 147 3.83 -5.41 37.18
C ARG A 147 4.36 -5.46 38.62
N ASP A 148 3.60 -6.07 39.51
CA ASP A 148 3.81 -5.96 40.96
C ASP A 148 4.93 -6.87 41.48
N GLN A 149 5.10 -8.05 40.90
CA GLN A 149 6.06 -9.06 41.35
C GLN A 149 7.37 -8.99 40.55
N GLU A 150 7.30 -8.74 39.25
CA GLU A 150 8.49 -8.79 38.39
C GLU A 150 9.06 -7.39 38.15
N LEU A 151 8.27 -6.48 37.60
CA LEU A 151 8.75 -5.13 37.24
C LEU A 151 9.07 -4.27 38.46
N MET A 152 8.18 -4.22 39.45
CA MET A 152 8.43 -3.44 40.67
C MET A 152 9.60 -4.00 41.48
N SER A 153 9.81 -5.32 41.51
CA SER A 153 10.97 -5.94 42.15
C SER A 153 12.28 -5.57 41.43
N LEU A 154 12.32 -5.68 40.10
CA LEU A 154 13.49 -5.31 39.30
C LEU A 154 13.87 -3.83 39.44
N LEU A 155 12.86 -2.97 39.59
CA LEU A 155 13.02 -1.53 39.77
C LEU A 155 13.19 -1.11 41.25
N SER A 156 12.93 -2.00 42.20
CA SER A 156 13.09 -1.72 43.63
C SER A 156 14.55 -1.41 43.96
N LEU A 157 14.75 -0.41 44.81
CA LEU A 157 16.05 0.05 45.27
C LEU A 157 16.39 -0.64 46.60
N GLU A 158 16.37 -1.96 46.64
CA GLU A 158 16.84 -2.73 47.81
C GLU A 158 18.36 -2.85 47.80
N SER A 159 19.06 -1.76 48.13
CA SER A 159 20.34 -1.87 48.82
C SER A 159 20.63 -0.57 49.53
N ASP A 160 20.72 -0.65 50.87
CA ASP A 160 21.10 0.43 51.78
C ASP A 160 22.59 0.86 51.63
N ASP A 161 23.27 0.35 50.60
CA ASP A 161 24.65 0.69 50.27
C ASP A 161 24.67 1.86 49.28
N ALA A 162 24.87 3.06 49.82
CA ALA A 162 25.01 4.31 49.08
C ALA A 162 26.15 4.32 48.03
N SER A 163 26.97 3.26 47.97
CA SER A 163 28.13 3.10 47.10
C SER A 163 27.87 2.39 45.76
N ASN A 164 26.73 1.70 45.58
CA ASN A 164 26.41 0.90 44.38
C ASN A 164 25.27 1.49 43.51
N LYS A 165 25.29 2.80 43.27
CA LYS A 165 24.33 3.48 42.37
C LYS A 165 24.62 3.18 40.88
N ARG A 166 24.56 1.91 40.48
CA ARG A 166 24.59 1.52 39.06
C ARG A 166 23.22 1.76 38.43
N LEU A 167 23.20 2.38 37.25
CA LEU A 167 22.01 2.54 36.43
C LEU A 167 21.38 1.17 36.12
N LYS A 168 20.16 0.94 36.59
CA LYS A 168 19.34 -0.21 36.20
C LYS A 168 18.59 0.11 34.91
N LYS A 169 18.63 -0.80 33.93
CA LYS A 169 17.87 -0.71 32.68
C LYS A 169 16.97 -1.93 32.55
N VAL A 170 15.72 -1.72 32.18
CA VAL A 170 14.73 -2.77 31.91
C VAL A 170 14.24 -2.58 30.48
N SER A 171 14.17 -3.66 29.71
CA SER A 171 13.64 -3.65 28.34
C SER A 171 12.32 -4.40 28.32
N ILE A 172 11.30 -3.82 27.69
CA ILE A 172 9.98 -4.43 27.51
C ILE A 172 9.79 -4.64 26.02
N VAL A 173 9.51 -5.88 25.62
CA VAL A 173 9.36 -6.28 24.20
C VAL A 173 8.04 -7.00 24.03
N GLY A 174 7.28 -6.63 23.01
CA GLY A 174 5.99 -7.22 22.66
C GLY A 174 5.58 -6.80 21.25
N PHE A 175 4.46 -7.33 20.79
CA PHE A 175 3.81 -6.84 19.57
C PHE A 175 3.23 -5.43 19.81
N GLY A 176 3.01 -4.67 18.74
CA GLY A 176 2.38 -3.35 18.85
C GLY A 176 0.91 -3.49 19.25
N GLY A 177 0.53 -2.84 20.36
CA GLY A 177 -0.79 -2.97 20.99
C GLY A 177 -0.69 -3.58 22.37
#